data_AF-A0AAD7YMM1-F1
#
_entry.id   AF-A0AAD7YMM1-F1
#
_cell.length_a   1.000
_cell.length_b   1.000
_cell.length_c   1.000
_cell.angle_alpha   90.00
_cell.angle_beta   90.00
_cell.angle_gamma   90.00
#
_symmetry.space_group_name_H-M   'P 1'
#
loop_
_entity.id
_entity.type
_entity.pdbx_description
1 polymer ?
#
loop_
_entity_poly.entity_id
_entity_poly.type
_entity_poly.pdbx_seq_one_letter_code
_entity_poly.pdbx_strand_id
1 'polypeptide(L)'
;MLDKEVKGVQTVVHGVIMNLPVPFPLPQPDACKDNGLTCPLPAGQLANYHTTMPILKSYPKVKVEVKWELKDENDDDLVCILIPAKIQ
;
A
#
# COMPACT_ATOMS: atom_id res chain seq x y z
N MET A 1 2.45 -14.54 -8.17
CA MET A 1 2.05 -15.62 -7.24
C MET A 1 2.97 -15.55 -6.05
N LEU A 2 2.51 -15.89 -4.84
CA LEU A 2 3.35 -15.87 -3.65
C LEU A 2 4.25 -17.11 -3.60
N ASP A 3 5.52 -16.97 -3.25
CA ASP A 3 6.47 -18.08 -3.22
C ASP A 3 6.45 -18.85 -1.88
N LYS A 4 5.90 -18.23 -0.84
CA LYS A 4 5.75 -18.77 0.52
C LYS A 4 4.37 -18.41 1.09
N GLU A 5 3.94 -19.12 2.14
CA GLU A 5 2.80 -18.69 2.94
C GLU A 5 3.14 -17.37 3.64
N VAL A 6 2.21 -16.41 3.62
CA VAL A 6 2.35 -15.10 4.26
C VAL A 6 1.30 -14.98 5.35
N LYS A 7 1.72 -14.74 6.59
CA LYS A 7 0.83 -14.76 7.76
C LYS A 7 0.11 -13.45 7.99
N GLY A 8 0.73 -12.34 7.59
CA GLY A 8 0.16 -11.01 7.73
C GLY A 8 0.67 -10.08 6.65
N VAL A 9 -0.14 -9.09 6.31
CA VAL A 9 0.23 -8.07 5.32
C VAL A 9 -0.06 -6.69 5.89
N GLN A 10 0.94 -5.81 5.84
CA GLN A 10 0.81 -4.41 6.24
C GLN A 10 0.92 -3.48 5.03
N THR A 11 0.06 -2.48 4.98
CA THR A 11 0.08 -1.43 3.97
C THR A 11 0.89 -0.24 4.49
N VAL A 12 1.89 0.18 3.72
CA VAL A 12 2.69 1.37 4.01
C VAL A 12 2.59 2.32 2.82
N VAL A 13 2.30 3.59 3.09
CA VAL A 13 2.08 4.60 2.04
C VAL A 13 2.95 5.82 2.28
N HIS A 14 3.60 6.28 1.22
CA HIS A 14 4.34 7.53 1.21
C HIS A 14 3.90 8.39 0.01
N GLY A 15 3.80 9.71 0.21
CA GLY A 15 3.76 10.68 -0.87
C GLY A 15 5.19 11.14 -1.17
N VAL A 16 5.70 10.85 -2.36
CA VAL A 16 7.02 11.33 -2.79
C VAL A 16 6.84 12.65 -3.54
N ILE A 17 7.36 13.74 -2.95
CA ILE A 17 7.28 15.10 -3.50
C ILE A 17 8.70 15.62 -3.65
N MET A 18 9.10 16.01 -4.85
CA MET A 18 10.48 16.46 -5.15
C MET A 18 11.54 15.45 -4.64
N ASN A 19 11.32 14.16 -4.89
CA ASN A 19 12.15 13.04 -4.44
C ASN A 19 12.23 12.84 -2.91
N LEU A 20 11.47 13.59 -2.11
CA LEU A 20 11.38 13.40 -0.67
C LEU A 20 10.16 12.51 -0.33
N PRO A 21 10.34 11.31 0.23
CA PRO A 21 9.23 10.49 0.71
C PRO A 21 8.66 11.07 2.01
N VAL A 22 7.37 11.39 2.00
CA VAL A 22 6.62 11.86 3.17
C VAL A 22 5.65 10.75 3.60
N PRO A 23 5.70 10.24 4.84
CA PRO A 23 4.77 9.22 5.32
C PRO A 23 3.32 9.67 5.24
N PHE A 24 2.44 8.79 4.76
CA PHE A 24 0.99 8.99 4.77
C PHE A 24 0.36 7.96 5.73
N PRO A 25 0.01 8.35 6.97
CA PRO A 25 -0.52 7.41 7.95
C PRO A 25 -1.89 6.91 7.54
N LEU A 26 -2.04 5.59 7.47
CA LEU A 26 -3.33 4.94 7.24
C LEU A 26 -4.04 4.71 8.59
N PRO A 27 -5.36 4.94 8.67
CA PRO A 27 -6.13 4.64 9.87
C PRO A 27 -6.18 3.13 10.15
N GLN A 28 -6.09 2.31 9.11
CA GLN A 28 -6.01 0.85 9.17
C GLN A 28 -4.93 0.37 8.19
N PRO A 29 -3.70 0.07 8.67
CA PRO A 29 -2.64 -0.44 7.81
C PRO A 29 -2.73 -1.95 7.57
N ASP A 30 -3.49 -2.71 8.36
CA ASP A 30 -3.62 -4.16 8.19
C ASP A 30 -4.35 -4.49 6.88
N ALA A 31 -3.61 -4.95 5.88
CA ALA A 31 -4.15 -5.26 4.56
C ALA A 31 -5.01 -6.53 4.56
N CYS A 32 -4.91 -7.36 5.61
CA CYS A 32 -5.77 -8.53 5.80
C CYS A 32 -7.18 -8.15 6.31
N LYS A 33 -7.44 -6.85 6.54
CA LYS A 33 -8.76 -6.33 6.95
C LYS A 33 -9.28 -5.39 5.88
N ASP A 34 -10.52 -5.62 5.45
CA ASP A 34 -11.30 -4.73 4.59
C ASP A 34 -10.68 -4.36 3.22
N ASN A 35 -9.58 -5.01 2.81
CA ASN A 35 -8.88 -4.75 1.54
C ASN A 35 -8.88 -5.96 0.59
N GLY A 36 -9.77 -6.93 0.80
CA GLY A 36 -9.94 -8.11 -0.06
C GLY A 36 -8.90 -9.23 0.14
N LEU A 37 -7.93 -9.04 1.02
CA LEU A 37 -7.01 -10.10 1.46
C LEU A 37 -7.54 -10.78 2.73
N THR A 38 -7.46 -12.10 2.77
CA THR A 38 -7.73 -12.90 3.98
C THR A 38 -6.48 -13.67 4.31
N CYS A 39 -5.86 -13.34 5.44
CA CYS A 39 -4.62 -13.97 5.87
C CYS A 39 -4.89 -15.20 6.76
N PRO A 40 -4.02 -16.24 6.73
CA PRO A 40 -2.78 -16.31 5.96
C PRO A 40 -3.01 -16.49 4.44
N LEU A 41 -2.14 -15.89 3.64
CA LEU A 41 -2.17 -16.03 2.18
C LEU A 41 -1.38 -17.29 1.77
N PRO A 42 -2.00 -18.25 1.06
CA PRO A 42 -1.32 -19.47 0.65
C PRO A 42 -0.26 -19.24 -0.44
N ALA A 43 0.83 -20.00 -0.38
CA ALA A 43 1.82 -20.06 -1.45
C ALA A 43 1.18 -20.54 -2.77
N GLY A 44 1.69 -20.03 -3.89
CA GLY A 44 1.26 -20.41 -5.23
C GLY A 44 -0.12 -19.90 -5.64
N GLN A 45 -0.82 -19.14 -4.79
CA GLN A 45 -2.12 -18.57 -5.12
C GLN A 45 -2.02 -17.10 -5.55
N LEU A 46 -2.98 -16.66 -6.35
CA LEU A 46 -3.21 -15.25 -6.65
C LEU A 46 -4.15 -14.68 -5.60
N ALA A 47 -3.75 -13.56 -5.00
CA ALA A 47 -4.57 -12.79 -4.09
C ALA A 47 -4.87 -11.42 -4.70
N ASN A 48 -6.07 -10.90 -4.47
CA ASN A 48 -6.50 -9.61 -5.03
C ASN A 48 -6.65 -8.59 -3.90
N TYR A 49 -5.79 -7.59 -3.92
CA TYR A 49 -5.85 -6.46 -3.02
C TYR A 49 -6.69 -5.32 -3.62
N HIS A 50 -7.60 -4.77 -2.83
CA HIS A 50 -8.46 -3.65 -3.20
C HIS A 50 -8.42 -2.60 -2.12
N THR A 51 -8.27 -1.33 -2.49
CA THR A 51 -8.26 -0.25 -1.52
C THR A 51 -8.86 1.01 -2.12
N THR A 52 -9.31 1.93 -1.27
CA THR A 52 -9.81 3.25 -1.67
C THR A 52 -9.17 4.30 -0.78
N MET A 53 -8.56 5.31 -1.39
CA MET A 53 -7.96 6.43 -0.66
C MET A 53 -8.70 7.73 -1.02
N PRO A 54 -9.37 8.40 -0.07
CA PRO A 54 -10.04 9.66 -0.34
C PRO A 54 -9.02 10.79 -0.56
N ILE A 55 -9.24 11.59 -1.59
CA ILE A 55 -8.48 12.83 -1.83
C ILE A 55 -9.22 13.97 -1.12
N LEU A 56 -8.59 14.52 -0.08
CA LEU A 56 -9.18 15.60 0.72
C LEU A 56 -8.90 16.97 0.09
N LYS A 57 -9.85 17.89 0.21
CA LYS A 57 -9.71 19.28 -0.28
C LYS A 57 -8.56 20.04 0.39
N SER A 58 -8.12 19.61 1.56
CA SER A 58 -7.00 20.19 2.30
C SER A 58 -5.64 19.81 1.70
N TYR A 59 -5.57 18.84 0.79
CA TYR A 59 -4.31 18.42 0.19
C TYR A 59 -3.78 19.49 -0.77
N PRO A 60 -2.46 19.77 -0.75
CA PRO A 60 -1.87 20.78 -1.59
C PRO A 60 -1.95 20.38 -3.07
N LYS A 61 -2.12 21.37 -3.94
CA LYS A 61 -2.07 21.17 -5.40
C LYS A 61 -0.63 20.92 -5.83
N VAL A 62 -0.27 19.66 -6.01
CA VAL A 62 1.11 19.24 -6.28
C VAL A 62 1.15 17.99 -7.15
N LYS A 63 2.28 17.78 -7.84
CA LYS A 63 2.62 16.47 -8.42
C LYS A 63 3.23 15.61 -7.32
N VAL A 64 2.74 14.39 -7.18
CA VAL A 64 3.20 13.44 -6.16
C VAL A 64 3.30 12.06 -6.79
N GLU A 65 4.30 11.28 -6.42
CA GLU A 65 4.29 9.85 -6.66
C GLU A 65 3.81 9.17 -5.38
N VAL A 66 2.68 8.47 -5.45
CA VAL A 66 2.19 7.69 -4.33
C VAL A 66 2.97 6.39 -4.32
N LYS A 67 3.86 6.23 -3.34
CA LYS A 67 4.54 4.96 -3.06
C LYS A 67 3.62 4.10 -2.22
N TRP A 68 3.21 2.96 -2.77
CA TRP A 68 2.32 2.00 -2.12
C TRP A 68 3.06 0.68 -1.92
N GLU A 69 3.18 0.29 -0.66
CA GLU A 69 3.91 -0.89 -0.22
C GLU A 69 2.95 -1.86 0.49
N LEU A 70 3.01 -3.13 0.12
CA LEU A 70 2.41 -4.24 0.88
C LEU A 70 3.56 -5.09 1.40
N LYS A 71 3.68 -5.15 2.73
CA LYS A 71 4.77 -5.82 3.41
C LYS A 71 4.30 -7.08 4.14
N ASP A 72 5.08 -8.13 4.11
CA ASP A 72 4.80 -9.36 4.86
C ASP A 72 5.14 -9.21 6.37
N GLU A 73 4.98 -10.28 7.15
CA GLU A 73 5.30 -10.28 8.58
C GLU A 73 6.79 -10.08 8.92
N ASN A 74 7.69 -10.14 7.93
CA ASN A 74 9.13 -9.93 8.07
C ASN A 74 9.57 -8.54 7.61
N ASP A 75 8.62 -7.66 7.27
CA ASP A 75 8.84 -6.32 6.68
C ASP A 75 9.40 -6.37 5.23
N ASP A 76 9.32 -7.53 4.56
CA ASP A 76 9.70 -7.69 3.15
C ASP A 76 8.58 -7.18 2.24
N ASP A 77 8.93 -6.44 1.19
CA ASP A 77 7.97 -5.95 0.19
C ASP A 77 7.44 -7.10 -0.68
N LEU A 78 6.16 -7.42 -0.54
CA LEU A 78 5.40 -8.26 -1.48
C LEU A 78 5.01 -7.46 -2.73
N VAL A 79 4.69 -6.18 -2.54
CA VAL A 79 4.38 -5.21 -3.58
C VAL A 79 5.02 -3.88 -3.18
N CYS A 80 5.72 -3.24 -4.12
CA CYS A 80 6.23 -1.89 -3.96
C CYS A 80 6.08 -1.16 -5.30
N ILE A 81 5.11 -0.25 -5.38
CA ILE A 81 4.76 0.45 -6.62
C ILE A 81 4.75 1.97 -6.42
N LEU A 82 5.10 2.69 -7.48
CA LEU A 82 5.00 4.15 -7.56
C LEU A 82 3.89 4.52 -8.53
N ILE A 83 2.91 5.28 -8.04
CA ILE A 83 1.75 5.73 -8.82
C ILE A 83 1.86 7.24 -9.02
N PRO A 84 2.20 7.74 -10.22
CA PRO A 84 2.29 9.16 -10.48
C PRO A 84 0.89 9.80 -10.47
N ALA A 85 0.72 10.86 -9.68
CA ALA A 85 -0.54 11.57 -9.53
C ALA A 85 -0.33 13.10 -9.54
N LYS A 86 -1.41 13.82 -9.84
CA LYS A 86 -1.49 15.28 -9.71
C LYS A 86 -2.74 15.64 -8.93
N ILE A 87 -2.57 16.21 -7.74
CA ILE A 87 -3.67 16.72 -6.91
C ILE A 87 -4.07 18.10 -7.43
N GLN A 88 -5.37 18.34 -7.62
CA GLN A 88 -5.92 19.56 -8.22
C GLN A 88 -6.99 20.24 -7.37
#